data_AF-A0A970TG94-F1
#
_entry.id   AF-A0A970TG94-F1
#
_cell.length_a   1.000
_cell.length_b   1.000
_cell.length_c   1.000
_cell.angle_alpha   90.00
_cell.angle_beta   90.00
_cell.angle_gamma   90.00
#
_symmetry.space_group_name_H-M   'P 1'
#
loop_
_entity.id
_entity.type
_entity.pdbx_description
1 polymer ?
#
loop_
_entity_poly.entity_id
_entity_poly.type
_entity_poly.pdbx_seq_one_letter_code
_entity_poly.pdbx_strand_id
1 'polypeptide(L)'
;MIENQGRREKGSDYFVLSLLAFVGLGLEALLAFLIEPLIYGKSLNEFSTLESVLHWVFTCIIWLITSFILVRFAKKKLGFDMFSYKDTVSIQRLLVCFVILAISIVSSIIIWNGFKVVKEFQYNGWLKFIFQYLYYIIEAGLFLLIIVFAQKAGEIWFKKSNIPWGGFLVALTWGLAHIFTKDLHTGIIAFISGLLFGSIYIICKKNLYITYPIIFLMFVL
;
A
#
# COMPACT_ATOMS: atom_id res chain seq x y z
N MET A 1 -12.70 -2.58 34.14
CA MET A 1 -11.28 -2.38 33.73
C MET A 1 -10.75 -3.53 32.88
N ILE A 2 -10.96 -4.79 33.26
CA ILE A 2 -10.47 -5.99 32.55
C ILE A 2 -10.93 -6.05 31.08
N GLU A 3 -12.19 -5.72 30.79
CA GLU A 3 -12.74 -5.74 29.43
C GLU A 3 -12.11 -4.69 28.49
N ASN A 4 -11.70 -3.53 29.03
CA ASN A 4 -10.97 -2.51 28.27
C ASN A 4 -9.51 -2.91 28.01
N GLN A 5 -8.92 -3.72 28.89
CA GLN A 5 -7.53 -4.17 28.79
C GLN A 5 -7.40 -5.24 27.68
N GLY A 6 -8.26 -6.26 27.69
CA GLY A 6 -8.27 -7.27 26.62
C GLY A 6 -8.65 -6.71 25.24
N ARG A 7 -9.41 -5.62 25.18
CA ARG A 7 -9.72 -4.90 23.93
C ARG A 7 -8.53 -4.11 23.40
N ARG A 8 -7.77 -3.44 24.28
CA ARG A 8 -6.55 -2.73 23.91
C ARG A 8 -5.49 -3.68 23.37
N GLU A 9 -5.33 -4.85 24.00
CA GLU A 9 -4.42 -5.90 23.56
C GLU A 9 -4.77 -6.38 22.15
N LYS A 10 -6.04 -6.76 21.90
CA LYS A 10 -6.48 -7.18 20.55
C LYS A 10 -6.26 -6.12 19.48
N GLY A 11 -6.53 -4.84 19.77
CA GLY A 11 -6.29 -3.77 18.80
C GLY A 11 -4.80 -3.58 18.51
N SER A 12 -3.95 -3.77 19.52
CA SER A 12 -2.50 -3.69 19.39
C SER A 12 -1.94 -4.79 18.49
N ASP A 13 -2.49 -6.01 18.53
CA ASP A 13 -2.10 -7.09 17.62
C ASP A 13 -2.27 -6.69 16.14
N TYR A 14 -3.42 -6.10 15.79
CA TYR A 14 -3.65 -5.62 14.42
C TYR A 14 -2.77 -4.42 14.07
N PHE A 15 -2.52 -3.52 15.01
CA PHE A 15 -1.62 -2.41 14.78
C PHE A 15 -0.19 -2.90 14.50
N VAL A 16 0.30 -3.89 15.26
CA VAL A 16 1.58 -4.54 15.00
C VAL A 16 1.59 -5.17 13.62
N LEU A 17 0.54 -5.88 13.20
CA LEU A 17 0.46 -6.42 11.83
C LEU A 17 0.53 -5.33 10.76
N SER A 18 -0.07 -4.16 11.00
CA SER A 18 0.02 -3.02 10.06
C SER A 18 1.43 -2.45 9.97
N LEU A 19 2.15 -2.37 11.10
CA LEU A 19 3.55 -1.95 11.12
C LEU A 19 4.46 -2.99 10.47
N LEU A 20 4.19 -4.28 10.67
CA LEU A 20 4.92 -5.36 9.99
C LEU A 20 4.69 -5.36 8.48
N ALA A 21 3.49 -5.00 8.00
CA ALA A 21 3.25 -4.81 6.57
C ALA A 21 4.08 -3.63 6.02
N PHE A 22 4.18 -2.53 6.77
CA PHE A 22 5.04 -1.40 6.40
C PHE A 22 6.53 -1.75 6.43
N VAL A 23 7.00 -2.46 7.45
CA VAL A 23 8.38 -3.00 7.50
C VAL A 23 8.62 -3.94 6.32
N GLY A 24 7.64 -4.78 5.98
CA GLY A 24 7.66 -5.63 4.79
C GLY A 24 7.92 -4.85 3.50
N LEU A 25 7.24 -3.72 3.32
CA LEU A 25 7.48 -2.79 2.22
C LEU A 25 8.93 -2.25 2.27
N GLY A 26 9.37 -1.82 3.45
CA GLY A 26 10.74 -1.34 3.70
C GLY A 26 11.86 -2.36 3.51
N LEU A 27 11.57 -3.66 3.40
CA LEU A 27 12.60 -4.68 3.10
C LEU A 27 13.24 -4.47 1.73
N GLU A 28 12.53 -3.85 0.78
CA GLU A 28 13.12 -3.44 -0.49
C GLU A 28 14.27 -2.46 -0.28
N ALA A 29 14.16 -1.50 0.65
CA ALA A 29 15.24 -0.56 0.91
C ALA A 29 16.51 -1.27 1.40
N LEU A 30 16.35 -2.32 2.22
CA LEU A 30 17.49 -3.16 2.62
C LEU A 30 18.07 -3.93 1.42
N LEU A 31 17.22 -4.41 0.52
CA LEU A 31 17.67 -5.09 -0.69
C LEU A 31 18.45 -4.12 -1.60
N ALA A 32 17.83 -2.98 -1.96
CA ALA A 32 18.33 -2.00 -2.91
C ALA A 32 19.56 -1.21 -2.43
N PHE A 33 19.65 -0.90 -1.13
CA PHE A 33 20.68 0.01 -0.61
C PHE A 33 21.75 -0.68 0.25
N LEU A 34 21.57 -1.95 0.59
CA LEU A 34 22.57 -2.71 1.37
C LEU A 34 22.96 -4.01 0.67
N ILE A 35 22.01 -4.91 0.43
CA ILE A 35 22.32 -6.28 -0.02
C ILE A 35 22.83 -6.28 -1.47
N GLU A 36 22.08 -5.71 -2.41
CA GLU A 36 22.44 -5.73 -3.82
C GLU A 36 23.68 -4.87 -4.14
N PRO A 37 23.89 -3.69 -3.55
CA PRO A 37 25.14 -2.96 -3.74
C PRO A 37 26.37 -3.74 -3.28
N LEU A 38 26.28 -4.54 -2.21
CA LEU A 38 27.37 -5.41 -1.76
C LEU A 38 27.63 -6.57 -2.73
N ILE A 39 26.62 -7.04 -3.46
CA ILE A 39 26.74 -8.15 -4.42
C ILE A 39 27.20 -7.65 -5.80
N TYR A 40 26.60 -6.57 -6.29
CA TYR A 40 26.83 -6.04 -7.64
C TYR A 40 27.94 -4.99 -7.69
N GLY A 41 28.38 -4.47 -6.54
CA GLY A 41 29.44 -3.46 -6.45
C GLY A 41 29.06 -2.08 -6.99
N LYS A 42 27.75 -1.80 -7.14
CA LYS A 42 27.22 -0.56 -7.71
C LYS A 42 25.87 -0.20 -7.14
N SER A 43 25.47 1.05 -7.32
CA SER A 43 24.20 1.57 -6.79
C SER A 43 23.00 1.18 -7.66
N LEU A 44 21.79 1.24 -7.09
CA LEU A 44 20.52 0.94 -7.79
C LEU A 44 20.37 1.72 -9.11
N ASN A 45 20.87 2.96 -9.16
CA ASN A 45 20.80 3.82 -10.33
C ASN A 45 21.69 3.35 -11.49
N GLU A 46 22.63 2.44 -11.23
CA GLU A 46 23.62 1.91 -12.18
C GLU A 46 23.32 0.46 -12.59
N PHE A 47 22.16 -0.05 -12.18
CA PHE A 47 21.73 -1.40 -12.54
C PHE A 47 21.49 -1.51 -14.04
N SER A 48 22.01 -2.58 -14.63
CA SER A 48 21.64 -3.03 -15.96
C SER A 48 20.19 -3.49 -15.97
N THR A 49 19.63 -3.66 -17.16
CA THR A 49 18.26 -4.17 -17.34
C THR A 49 18.02 -5.48 -16.58
N LEU A 50 18.99 -6.41 -16.60
CA LEU A 50 18.84 -7.69 -15.91
C LEU A 50 18.83 -7.51 -14.39
N GLU A 51 19.71 -6.68 -13.84
CA GLU A 51 19.78 -6.41 -12.39
C GLU A 51 18.51 -5.68 -11.91
N SER A 52 17.97 -4.72 -12.67
CA SER A 52 16.68 -4.09 -12.34
C SER A 52 15.53 -5.10 -12.33
N VAL A 53 15.49 -6.01 -13.31
CA VAL A 53 14.47 -7.07 -13.36
C VAL A 53 14.60 -8.02 -12.19
N LEU A 54 15.83 -8.47 -11.86
CA LEU A 54 16.08 -9.34 -10.71
C LEU A 54 15.69 -8.67 -9.40
N HIS A 55 16.03 -7.39 -9.23
CA HIS A 55 15.64 -6.59 -8.08
C HIS A 55 14.12 -6.57 -7.88
N TRP A 56 13.34 -6.27 -8.93
CA TRP A 56 11.88 -6.26 -8.85
C TRP A 56 11.31 -7.66 -8.57
N VAL A 57 11.90 -8.72 -9.14
CA VAL A 57 11.46 -10.10 -8.88
C VAL A 57 11.71 -10.50 -7.42
N PHE A 58 12.91 -10.24 -6.89
CA PHE A 58 13.22 -10.56 -5.50
C PHE A 58 12.37 -9.76 -4.53
N THR A 59 12.15 -8.48 -4.81
CA THR A 59 11.24 -7.63 -4.03
C THR A 59 9.80 -8.17 -4.04
N CYS A 60 9.28 -8.54 -5.21
CA CYS A 60 7.96 -9.19 -5.32
C CYS A 60 7.87 -10.45 -4.46
N ILE A 61 8.89 -11.32 -4.48
CA ILE A 61 8.92 -12.56 -3.69
C ILE A 61 8.87 -12.24 -2.19
N ILE A 62 9.72 -11.32 -1.71
CA ILE A 62 9.76 -10.91 -0.31
C ILE A 62 8.40 -10.35 0.14
N TRP A 63 7.79 -9.50 -0.68
CA TRP A 63 6.50 -8.89 -0.37
C TRP A 63 5.33 -9.88 -0.41
N LEU A 64 5.33 -10.83 -1.34
CA LEU A 64 4.34 -11.91 -1.39
C LEU A 64 4.44 -12.82 -0.17
N ILE A 65 5.66 -13.21 0.23
CA ILE A 65 5.90 -14.00 1.45
C ILE A 65 5.40 -13.25 2.67
N THR A 66 5.77 -11.97 2.79
CA THR A 66 5.34 -11.12 3.91
C THR A 66 3.82 -11.02 3.97
N SER A 67 3.18 -10.70 2.84
CA SER A 67 1.73 -10.61 2.73
C SER A 67 1.04 -11.92 3.12
N PHE A 68 1.54 -13.05 2.61
CA PHE A 68 1.01 -14.37 2.93
C PHE A 68 1.09 -14.69 4.43
N ILE A 69 2.24 -14.44 5.05
CA ILE A 69 2.45 -14.67 6.49
C ILE A 69 1.48 -13.84 7.31
N LEU A 70 1.37 -12.53 7.02
CA LEU A 70 0.51 -11.62 7.78
C LEU A 70 -0.97 -11.98 7.63
N VAL A 71 -1.44 -12.23 6.41
CA VAL A 71 -2.82 -12.65 6.14
C VAL A 71 -3.14 -13.97 6.84
N ARG A 72 -2.24 -14.96 6.73
CA ARG A 72 -2.42 -16.27 7.36
C ARG A 72 -2.43 -16.14 8.88
N PHE A 73 -1.55 -15.34 9.46
CA PHE A 73 -1.48 -15.09 10.89
C PHE A 73 -2.77 -14.41 11.39
N ALA A 74 -3.22 -13.34 10.73
CA ALA A 74 -4.47 -12.66 11.06
C ALA A 74 -5.66 -13.62 11.06
N LYS A 75 -5.77 -14.47 10.02
CA LYS A 75 -6.86 -15.44 9.90
C LYS A 75 -6.79 -16.57 10.93
N LYS A 76 -5.61 -17.18 11.12
CA LYS A 76 -5.47 -18.39 11.95
C LYS A 76 -5.26 -18.12 13.44
N LYS A 77 -4.65 -16.99 13.79
CA LYS A 77 -4.33 -16.64 15.18
C LYS A 77 -5.26 -15.57 15.75
N LEU A 78 -5.66 -14.59 14.94
CA LEU A 78 -6.52 -13.50 15.40
C LEU A 78 -8.00 -13.67 14.99
N GLY A 79 -8.33 -14.70 14.20
CA GLY A 79 -9.69 -14.99 13.74
C GLY A 79 -10.24 -13.94 12.76
N PHE A 80 -9.37 -13.16 12.13
CA PHE A 80 -9.77 -12.11 11.20
C PHE A 80 -9.55 -12.54 9.75
N ASP A 81 -10.65 -12.84 9.08
CA ASP A 81 -10.65 -13.08 7.63
C ASP A 81 -11.04 -11.79 6.89
N MET A 82 -10.04 -11.06 6.40
CA MET A 82 -10.25 -9.82 5.67
C MET A 82 -10.96 -10.00 4.32
N PHE A 83 -11.01 -11.21 3.77
CA PHE A 83 -11.72 -11.52 2.53
C PHE A 83 -13.21 -11.86 2.75
N SER A 84 -13.66 -11.89 4.01
CA SER A 84 -15.06 -12.15 4.36
C SER A 84 -15.99 -10.97 4.05
N TYR A 85 -15.44 -9.75 3.94
CA TYR A 85 -16.21 -8.55 3.60
C TYR A 85 -16.58 -8.55 2.11
N LYS A 86 -17.80 -8.99 1.81
CA LYS A 86 -18.33 -9.11 0.43
C LYS A 86 -19.60 -8.30 0.21
N ASP A 87 -19.89 -7.36 1.10
CA ASP A 87 -21.06 -6.50 0.98
C ASP A 87 -21.06 -5.77 -0.35
N THR A 88 -22.25 -5.67 -0.96
CA THR A 88 -22.46 -4.88 -2.16
C THR A 88 -22.29 -3.39 -1.83
N VAL A 89 -21.57 -2.68 -2.70
CA VAL A 89 -21.36 -1.24 -2.59
C VAL A 89 -22.45 -0.55 -3.42
N SER A 90 -23.17 0.40 -2.81
CA SER A 90 -24.22 1.13 -3.52
C SER A 90 -23.62 1.98 -4.64
N ILE A 91 -24.41 2.23 -5.69
CA ILE A 91 -23.94 3.02 -6.82
C ILE A 91 -23.50 4.44 -6.42
N GLN A 92 -24.16 5.05 -5.44
CA GLN A 92 -23.77 6.34 -4.88
C GLN A 92 -22.35 6.32 -4.28
N ARG A 93 -22.00 5.25 -3.55
CA ARG A 93 -20.66 5.08 -2.98
C ARG A 93 -19.63 4.83 -4.07
N LEU A 94 -19.97 4.04 -5.09
CA LEU A 94 -19.10 3.85 -6.25
C LEU A 94 -18.86 5.16 -7.01
N LEU A 95 -19.88 5.99 -7.20
CA LEU A 95 -19.73 7.32 -7.80
C LEU A 95 -18.74 8.18 -7.02
N VAL A 96 -18.80 8.18 -5.68
CA VAL A 96 -17.80 8.88 -4.84
C VAL A 96 -16.41 8.29 -5.06
N CYS A 97 -16.25 6.97 -5.12
CA CYS A 97 -14.96 6.36 -5.42
C CYS A 97 -14.42 6.77 -6.80
N PHE A 98 -15.27 6.84 -7.83
CA PHE A 98 -14.88 7.28 -9.16
C PHE A 98 -14.49 8.75 -9.21
N VAL A 99 -15.15 9.62 -8.44
CA VAL A 99 -14.74 11.02 -8.30
C VAL A 99 -13.36 11.11 -7.64
N ILE A 100 -13.11 10.36 -6.56
CA ILE A 100 -11.79 10.32 -5.90
C ILE A 100 -10.72 9.78 -6.86
N LEU A 101 -11.02 8.72 -7.61
CA LEU A 101 -10.12 8.17 -8.62
C LEU A 101 -9.81 9.20 -9.72
N ALA A 102 -10.82 9.90 -10.23
CA ALA A 102 -10.61 10.94 -11.24
C ALA A 102 -9.73 12.09 -10.71
N ILE A 103 -9.94 12.53 -9.47
CA ILE A 103 -9.08 13.52 -8.82
C ILE A 103 -7.64 13.01 -8.71
N SER A 104 -7.44 11.74 -8.33
CA SER A 104 -6.12 11.11 -8.24
C SER A 104 -5.41 11.10 -9.61
N ILE A 105 -6.12 10.70 -10.67
CA ILE A 105 -5.59 10.64 -12.03
C ILE A 105 -5.23 12.04 -12.55
N VAL A 106 -6.11 13.02 -12.38
CA VAL A 106 -5.85 14.41 -12.80
C VAL A 106 -4.63 14.96 -12.07
N SER A 107 -4.53 14.71 -10.76
CA SER A 107 -3.36 15.11 -9.96
C SER A 107 -2.08 14.45 -10.47
N SER A 108 -2.13 13.14 -10.74
CA SER A 108 -1.02 12.37 -11.32
C SER A 108 -0.58 12.96 -12.67
N ILE A 109 -1.52 13.26 -13.57
CA ILE A 109 -1.22 13.85 -14.88
C ILE A 109 -0.50 15.19 -14.74
N ILE A 110 -0.92 16.04 -13.81
CA ILE A 110 -0.28 17.34 -13.57
C ILE A 110 1.14 17.14 -13.03
N ILE A 111 1.31 16.29 -12.03
CA ILE A 111 2.60 16.01 -11.39
C ILE A 111 3.59 15.40 -12.38
N TRP A 112 3.14 14.43 -13.17
CA TRP A 112 3.96 13.75 -14.16
C TRP A 112 4.08 14.53 -15.46
N ASN A 113 3.36 15.64 -15.65
CA ASN A 113 3.26 16.38 -16.91
C ASN A 113 2.88 15.46 -18.10
N GLY A 114 1.84 14.64 -17.90
CA GLY A 114 1.37 13.62 -18.83
C GLY A 114 0.97 12.32 -18.12
N PHE A 115 0.47 11.33 -18.86
CA PHE A 115 0.07 10.06 -18.27
C PHE A 115 1.28 9.27 -17.75
N LYS A 116 1.31 9.01 -16.44
CA LYS A 116 2.40 8.28 -15.76
C LYS A 116 2.74 6.97 -16.49
N VAL A 117 1.73 6.15 -16.77
CA VAL A 117 1.87 4.87 -17.48
C VAL A 117 2.61 5.00 -18.81
N VAL A 118 2.25 6.00 -19.61
CA VAL A 118 2.85 6.20 -20.94
C VAL A 118 4.31 6.63 -20.80
N LYS A 119 4.59 7.53 -19.84
CA LYS A 119 5.96 7.99 -19.57
C LYS A 119 6.85 6.87 -19.06
N GLU A 120 6.36 6.07 -18.13
CA GLU A 120 7.09 4.91 -17.62
C GLU A 120 7.35 3.89 -18.72
N PHE A 121 6.38 3.62 -19.60
CA PHE A 121 6.59 2.74 -20.75
C PHE A 121 7.67 3.27 -21.71
N GLN A 122 7.62 4.56 -22.04
CA GLN A 122 8.63 5.20 -22.91
C GLN A 122 10.02 5.18 -22.29
N TYR A 123 10.13 5.41 -20.97
CA TYR A 123 11.40 5.44 -20.26
C TYR A 123 12.00 4.05 -20.05
N ASN A 124 11.18 3.06 -19.69
CA ASN A 124 11.65 1.73 -19.33
C ASN A 124 11.70 0.75 -20.51
N GLY A 125 10.95 1.00 -21.58
CA GLY A 125 10.72 0.03 -22.63
C GLY A 125 9.89 -1.17 -22.14
N TRP A 126 9.50 -2.04 -23.07
CA TRP A 126 8.50 -3.09 -22.79
C TRP A 126 8.90 -4.05 -21.67
N LEU A 127 10.16 -4.50 -21.60
CA LEU A 127 10.59 -5.52 -20.66
C LEU A 127 10.56 -5.00 -19.22
N LYS A 128 11.26 -3.89 -18.95
CA LYS A 128 11.29 -3.30 -17.61
C LYS A 128 9.90 -2.83 -17.17
N PHE A 129 9.11 -2.30 -18.09
CA PHE A 129 7.73 -1.90 -17.82
C PHE A 129 6.86 -3.05 -17.29
N ILE A 130 6.93 -4.24 -17.89
CA ILE A 130 6.15 -5.40 -17.41
C ILE A 130 6.52 -5.75 -15.97
N PHE A 131 7.81 -5.84 -15.65
CA PHE A 131 8.26 -6.19 -14.30
C PHE A 131 7.97 -5.07 -13.28
N GLN A 132 8.09 -3.82 -13.67
CA GLN A 132 7.69 -2.67 -12.85
C GLN A 132 6.20 -2.72 -12.50
N TYR A 133 5.34 -3.08 -13.44
CA TYR A 133 3.89 -3.16 -13.18
C TYR A 133 3.50 -4.39 -12.37
N LEU A 134 4.21 -5.52 -12.52
CA LEU A 134 4.09 -6.64 -11.58
C LEU A 134 4.47 -6.21 -10.17
N TYR A 135 5.57 -5.49 -10.03
CA TYR A 135 6.01 -4.90 -8.77
C TYR A 135 4.93 -3.98 -8.16
N TYR A 136 4.34 -3.06 -8.95
CA TYR A 136 3.29 -2.16 -8.46
C TYR A 136 2.01 -2.89 -8.01
N ILE A 137 1.64 -3.99 -8.68
CA ILE A 137 0.51 -4.85 -8.26
C ILE A 137 0.77 -5.39 -6.85
N ILE A 138 1.97 -5.90 -6.59
CA ILE A 138 2.33 -6.45 -5.28
C ILE A 138 2.47 -5.34 -4.23
N GLU A 139 3.10 -4.21 -4.57
CA GLU A 139 3.26 -3.04 -3.69
C GLU A 139 1.91 -2.52 -3.18
N ALA A 140 0.94 -2.35 -4.09
CA ALA A 140 -0.41 -1.92 -3.74
C ALA A 140 -1.11 -2.91 -2.78
N GLY A 141 -0.75 -4.20 -2.86
CA GLY A 141 -1.20 -5.22 -1.92
C GLY A 141 -0.72 -4.96 -0.50
N LEU A 142 0.55 -4.56 -0.33
CA LEU A 142 1.09 -4.20 0.99
C LEU A 142 0.47 -2.91 1.53
N PHE A 143 0.25 -1.88 0.70
CA PHE A 143 -0.51 -0.70 1.13
C PHE A 143 -1.88 -1.10 1.68
N LEU A 144 -2.58 -1.97 0.97
CA LEU A 144 -3.88 -2.47 1.40
C LEU A 144 -3.79 -3.22 2.74
N LEU A 145 -2.75 -4.03 2.98
CA LEU A 145 -2.57 -4.72 4.26
C LEU A 145 -2.34 -3.72 5.42
N ILE A 146 -1.52 -2.68 5.21
CA ILE A 146 -1.33 -1.61 6.21
C ILE A 146 -2.69 -0.99 6.54
N ILE A 147 -3.47 -0.61 5.52
CA ILE A 147 -4.80 0.00 5.69
C ILE A 147 -5.73 -0.93 6.45
N VAL A 148 -5.85 -2.19 6.02
CA VAL A 148 -6.79 -3.15 6.59
C VAL A 148 -6.52 -3.40 8.06
N PHE A 149 -5.27 -3.67 8.42
CA PHE A 149 -4.91 -3.99 9.79
C PHE A 149 -5.00 -2.76 10.70
N ALA A 150 -4.54 -1.59 10.25
CA ALA A 150 -4.68 -0.35 11.02
C ALA A 150 -6.14 0.10 11.15
N GLN A 151 -6.96 -0.11 10.11
CA GLN A 151 -8.40 0.12 10.20
C GLN A 151 -9.02 -0.76 11.29
N LYS A 152 -8.67 -2.06 11.32
CA LYS A 152 -9.16 -2.99 12.33
C LYS A 152 -8.71 -2.58 13.73
N ALA A 153 -7.47 -2.18 13.91
CA ALA A 153 -6.93 -1.68 15.17
C ALA A 153 -7.71 -0.46 15.67
N GLY A 154 -7.87 0.56 14.82
CA GLY A 154 -8.60 1.79 15.18
C GLY A 154 -10.06 1.54 15.52
N GLU A 155 -10.74 0.63 14.83
CA GLU A 155 -12.11 0.23 15.17
C GLU A 155 -12.21 -0.43 16.55
N ILE A 156 -11.25 -1.29 16.86
CA ILE A 156 -11.14 -1.96 18.15
C ILE A 156 -10.77 -0.98 19.26
N TRP A 157 -10.01 0.06 19.01
CA TRP A 157 -9.73 1.04 20.06
C TRP A 157 -10.87 2.03 20.23
N PHE A 158 -11.32 2.65 19.14
CA PHE A 158 -12.15 3.84 19.19
C PHE A 158 -13.65 3.60 18.96
N LYS A 159 -14.09 2.38 18.59
CA LYS A 159 -15.51 2.08 18.26
C LYS A 159 -16.07 2.93 17.11
N LYS A 160 -15.21 3.41 16.21
CA LYS A 160 -15.60 4.23 15.05
C LYS A 160 -15.12 3.57 13.77
N SER A 161 -16.05 2.98 13.02
CA SER A 161 -15.77 2.31 11.74
C SER A 161 -15.84 3.21 10.51
N ASN A 162 -16.35 4.43 10.68
CA ASN A 162 -16.47 5.44 9.64
C ASN A 162 -15.24 6.35 9.53
N ILE A 163 -14.26 6.21 10.44
CA ILE A 163 -13.02 6.99 10.44
C ILE A 163 -11.92 6.17 9.73
N PRO A 164 -11.18 6.76 8.77
CA PRO A 164 -10.16 6.07 7.97
C PRO A 164 -8.84 5.90 8.75
N TRP A 165 -8.88 5.15 9.85
CA TRP A 165 -7.69 4.84 10.66
C TRP A 165 -6.57 4.20 9.83
N GLY A 166 -6.94 3.33 8.88
CA GLY A 166 -5.98 2.74 7.95
C GLY A 166 -5.32 3.77 7.03
N GLY A 167 -6.09 4.77 6.59
CA GLY A 167 -5.58 5.87 5.78
C GLY A 167 -4.64 6.78 6.56
N PHE A 168 -4.96 7.07 7.82
CA PHE A 168 -4.05 7.84 8.68
C PHE A 168 -2.71 7.14 8.85
N LEU A 169 -2.69 5.82 9.05
CA LEU A 169 -1.43 5.11 9.20
C LEU A 169 -0.62 5.12 7.91
N VAL A 170 -1.22 4.82 6.75
CA VAL A 170 -0.48 4.87 5.46
C VAL A 170 0.00 6.28 5.16
N ALA A 171 -0.82 7.31 5.40
CA ALA A 171 -0.41 8.69 5.21
C ALA A 171 0.84 9.03 6.05
N LEU A 172 0.86 8.60 7.31
CA LEU A 172 2.00 8.81 8.20
C LEU A 172 3.22 7.96 7.79
N THR A 173 3.07 6.67 7.54
CA THR A 173 4.21 5.80 7.26
C THR A 173 4.80 6.06 5.88
N TRP A 174 3.95 6.14 4.85
CA TRP A 174 4.39 6.31 3.47
C TRP A 174 4.68 7.77 3.13
N GLY A 175 3.82 8.70 3.58
CA GLY A 175 4.02 10.14 3.38
C GLY A 175 5.26 10.66 4.07
N LEU A 176 5.46 10.33 5.36
CA LEU A 176 6.67 10.76 6.07
C LEU A 176 7.92 10.09 5.48
N ALA A 177 7.87 8.80 5.12
CA ALA A 177 9.00 8.15 4.45
C ALA A 177 9.40 8.90 3.16
N HIS A 178 8.43 9.35 2.36
CA HIS A 178 8.70 10.15 1.16
C HIS A 178 9.28 11.54 1.47
N ILE A 179 8.86 12.20 2.56
CA ILE A 179 9.50 13.45 3.01
C ILE A 179 10.98 13.22 3.32
N PHE A 180 11.31 12.13 4.01
CA PHE A 180 12.69 11.84 4.45
C PHE A 180 13.58 11.29 3.33
N THR A 181 13.03 10.57 2.36
CA THR A 181 13.82 9.89 1.31
C THR A 181 13.83 10.62 -0.03
N LYS A 182 12.88 11.53 -0.25
CA LYS A 182 12.78 12.32 -1.48
C LYS A 182 12.72 13.80 -1.13
N ASP A 183 11.52 14.38 -1.10
CA ASP A 183 11.30 15.80 -0.87
C ASP A 183 9.92 16.06 -0.23
N LEU A 184 9.76 17.27 0.32
CA LEU A 184 8.54 17.67 1.03
C LEU A 184 7.28 17.59 0.14
N HIS A 185 7.38 18.01 -1.11
CA HIS A 185 6.23 18.04 -2.02
C HIS A 185 5.76 16.62 -2.34
N THR A 186 6.69 15.73 -2.70
CA THR A 186 6.38 14.31 -2.94
C THR A 186 5.81 13.64 -1.69
N GLY A 187 6.34 13.98 -0.51
CA GLY A 187 5.84 13.47 0.77
C GLY A 187 4.42 13.92 1.13
N ILE A 188 4.07 15.19 0.88
CA ILE A 188 2.70 15.70 1.08
C ILE A 188 1.72 15.01 0.15
N ILE A 189 2.09 14.80 -1.12
CA ILE A 189 1.26 14.07 -2.08
C ILE A 189 1.04 12.63 -1.58
N ALA A 190 2.11 11.93 -1.19
CA ALA A 190 2.03 10.58 -0.66
C ALA A 190 1.15 10.51 0.61
N PHE A 191 1.24 11.51 1.49
CA PHE A 191 0.39 11.64 2.68
C PHE A 191 -1.09 11.74 2.29
N ILE A 192 -1.45 12.65 1.39
CA ILE A 192 -2.83 12.85 0.92
C ILE A 192 -3.35 11.57 0.25
N SER A 193 -2.56 10.95 -0.61
CA SER A 193 -2.91 9.68 -1.26
C SER A 193 -3.21 8.58 -0.25
N GLY A 194 -2.41 8.47 0.82
CA GLY A 194 -2.68 7.53 1.92
C GLY A 194 -4.04 7.73 2.58
N LEU A 195 -4.44 8.98 2.82
CA LEU A 195 -5.78 9.30 3.34
C LEU A 195 -6.90 8.90 2.37
N LEU A 196 -6.70 9.15 1.07
CA LEU A 196 -7.67 8.79 0.04
C LEU A 196 -7.81 7.26 -0.07
N PHE A 197 -6.69 6.51 -0.04
CA PHE A 197 -6.71 5.04 -0.05
C PHE A 197 -7.51 4.46 1.11
N GLY A 198 -7.28 4.94 2.34
CA GLY A 198 -8.05 4.52 3.50
C GLY A 198 -9.54 4.90 3.42
N SER A 199 -9.84 6.05 2.81
CA SER A 199 -11.22 6.49 2.56
C SER A 199 -11.94 5.57 1.58
N ILE A 200 -11.29 5.20 0.46
CA ILE A 200 -11.83 4.22 -0.50
C ILE A 200 -12.16 2.90 0.19
N TYR A 201 -11.28 2.39 1.05
CA TYR A 201 -11.53 1.15 1.79
C TYR A 201 -12.81 1.21 2.63
N ILE A 202 -13.10 2.33 3.30
CA ILE A 202 -14.34 2.51 4.07
C ILE A 202 -15.56 2.69 3.17
N ILE A 203 -15.45 3.51 2.12
CA ILE A 203 -16.54 3.78 1.17
C ILE A 203 -17.00 2.46 0.53
N CYS A 204 -16.04 1.62 0.13
CA CYS A 204 -16.23 0.27 -0.40
C CYS A 204 -16.66 -0.77 0.64
N LYS A 205 -17.06 -0.37 1.85
CA LYS A 205 -17.49 -1.27 2.93
C LYS A 205 -16.47 -2.35 3.26
N LYS A 206 -15.18 -2.04 3.13
CA LYS A 206 -14.05 -2.94 3.36
C LYS A 206 -13.98 -4.12 2.38
N ASN A 207 -14.77 -4.08 1.31
CA ASN A 207 -14.75 -5.11 0.28
C ASN A 207 -13.45 -4.99 -0.52
N LEU A 208 -12.53 -5.92 -0.30
CA LEU A 208 -11.20 -5.89 -0.91
C LEU A 208 -11.25 -6.10 -2.42
N TYR A 209 -12.22 -6.86 -2.91
CA TYR A 209 -12.40 -7.12 -4.35
C TYR A 209 -12.73 -5.85 -5.13
N ILE A 210 -13.30 -4.84 -4.47
CA ILE A 210 -13.60 -3.53 -5.06
C ILE A 210 -12.53 -2.49 -4.66
N THR A 211 -12.10 -2.52 -3.40
CA THR A 211 -11.11 -1.57 -2.86
C THR A 211 -9.77 -1.69 -3.60
N TYR A 212 -9.27 -2.92 -3.75
CA TYR A 212 -7.92 -3.15 -4.28
C TYR A 212 -7.76 -2.62 -5.72
N PRO A 213 -8.65 -2.94 -6.69
CA PRO A 213 -8.56 -2.38 -8.02
C PRO A 213 -8.58 -0.85 -8.04
N ILE A 214 -9.40 -0.21 -7.21
CA ILE A 214 -9.49 1.26 -7.18
C ILE A 214 -8.19 1.88 -6.63
N ILE A 215 -7.68 1.37 -5.51
CA ILE A 215 -6.40 1.84 -4.94
C ILE A 215 -5.25 1.61 -5.91
N PHE A 216 -5.21 0.43 -6.56
CA PHE A 216 -4.19 0.13 -7.56
C PHE A 216 -4.24 1.14 -8.72
N LEU A 217 -5.43 1.41 -9.28
CA LEU A 217 -5.58 2.40 -10.35
C LEU A 217 -5.17 3.81 -9.89
N MET A 218 -5.52 4.22 -8.67
CA MET A 218 -5.07 5.50 -8.12
C MET A 218 -3.54 5.60 -7.99
N PHE A 219 -2.87 4.46 -7.80
CA PHE A 219 -1.42 4.41 -7.63
C PHE A 219 -0.64 4.38 -8.95
N VAL A 220 -1.16 3.67 -9.96
CA VAL A 220 -0.46 3.47 -11.24
C VAL A 220 -0.85 4.44 -12.36
N LEU A 221 -2.01 5.12 -12.26
CA LEU A 221 -2.48 6.11 -13.22
C LEU A 221 -2.20 7.54 -12.74
#